data_AF-A0A7C6WTT7-F1
#
_entry.id   AF-A0A7C6WTT7-F1
#
_cell.length_a   1.000
_cell.length_b   1.000
_cell.length_c   1.000
_cell.angle_alpha   90.00
_cell.angle_beta   90.00
_cell.angle_gamma   90.00
#
_symmetry.space_group_name_H-M   'P 1'
#
loop_
_entity.id
_entity.type
_entity.pdbx_description
1 polymer ?
#
loop_
_entity_poly.entity_id
_entity_poly.type
_entity_poly.pdbx_seq_one_letter_code
_entity_poly.pdbx_strand_id
1 'polypeptide(L)'
;MQVGIELCLQTGILITDDRFIRLKISNNGKIMENSFSEDAFGFFGMMIPGKRLAGVGRKRYYGGNQLMGRIFEADSASPVNFIFVDPEDDIKLIVETNIWLDPGVMVQELSLKVYTDKKTLDIPLNRPDIKLNWLSRGTFAIEISEYIKELYAARVKI
;
A
#
# COMPACT_ATOMS: atom_id res chain seq x y z
N MET A 1 -4.32 12.11 13.11
CA MET A 1 -3.72 10.80 13.41
C MET A 1 -2.81 10.48 12.24
N GLN A 2 -1.54 10.16 12.51
CA GLN A 2 -0.63 9.73 11.45
C GLN A 2 -0.80 8.24 11.20
N VAL A 3 -1.04 7.88 9.95
CA VAL A 3 -1.23 6.51 9.51
C VAL A 3 -0.26 6.20 8.39
N GLY A 4 0.60 5.20 8.61
CA GLY A 4 1.37 4.59 7.56
C GLY A 4 0.56 3.50 6.87
N ILE A 5 0.66 3.45 5.55
CA ILE A 5 0.04 2.42 4.71
C ILE A 5 1.09 1.88 3.76
N GLU A 6 1.29 0.57 3.80
CA GLU A 6 2.30 -0.14 3.03
C GLU A 6 1.68 -1.36 2.35
N LEU A 7 2.18 -1.68 1.17
CA LEU A 7 1.91 -2.96 0.49
C LEU A 7 3.13 -3.85 0.68
N CYS A 8 2.89 -5.04 1.21
CA CYS A 8 3.92 -6.04 1.48
C CYS A 8 3.67 -7.30 0.64
N LEU A 9 4.72 -8.02 0.31
CA LEU A 9 4.63 -9.25 -0.46
C LEU A 9 4.24 -10.44 0.43
N GLN A 10 3.21 -11.18 0.04
CA GLN A 10 2.89 -12.49 0.59
C GLN A 10 3.68 -13.61 -0.11
N THR A 11 3.95 -13.43 -1.40
CA THR A 11 4.70 -14.37 -2.23
C THR A 11 5.88 -13.67 -2.90
N GLY A 12 6.85 -14.44 -3.39
CA GLY A 12 7.97 -13.86 -4.11
C GLY A 12 7.54 -13.44 -5.51
N ILE A 13 7.94 -12.25 -5.94
CA ILE A 13 7.64 -11.74 -7.28
C ILE A 13 8.91 -11.37 -8.02
N LEU A 14 8.89 -11.54 -9.34
CA LEU A 14 9.93 -11.04 -10.21
C LEU A 14 9.64 -9.58 -10.55
N ILE A 15 10.54 -8.69 -10.19
CA ILE A 15 10.54 -7.29 -10.64
C ILE A 15 11.50 -7.18 -11.82
N THR A 16 11.01 -6.55 -12.89
CA THR A 16 11.80 -6.18 -14.05
C THR A 16 12.01 -4.67 -14.07
N ASP A 17 12.87 -4.22 -14.98
CA ASP A 17 13.02 -2.80 -15.27
C ASP A 17 11.66 -2.16 -15.66
N ASP A 18 11.56 -0.84 -15.45
CA ASP A 18 10.38 -0.01 -15.72
C ASP A 18 9.09 -0.38 -14.97
N ARG A 19 9.18 -1.17 -13.89
CA ARG A 19 8.01 -1.45 -13.05
C ARG A 19 7.75 -0.30 -12.09
N PHE A 20 6.49 -0.01 -11.84
CA PHE A 20 6.11 0.99 -10.85
C PHE A 20 4.86 0.59 -10.09
N ILE A 21 4.71 1.21 -8.93
CA ILE A 21 3.47 1.23 -8.17
C ILE A 21 3.29 2.63 -7.56
N ARG A 22 2.10 3.18 -7.73
CA ARG A 22 1.68 4.46 -7.18
C ARG A 22 0.52 4.22 -6.24
N LEU A 23 0.56 4.85 -5.08
CA LEU A 23 -0.52 4.79 -4.11
C LEU A 23 -1.07 6.19 -3.88
N LYS A 24 -2.38 6.26 -3.63
CA LYS A 24 -3.04 7.45 -3.14
C LYS A 24 -4.27 7.07 -2.34
N ILE A 25 -4.62 7.88 -1.37
CA ILE A 25 -5.79 7.69 -0.53
C ILE A 25 -6.91 8.58 -1.08
N SER A 26 -8.08 7.98 -1.29
CA SER A 26 -9.33 8.69 -1.50
C SER A 26 -10.13 8.65 -0.21
N ASN A 27 -10.61 9.80 0.26
CA ASN A 27 -11.59 9.90 1.35
C ASN A 27 -12.85 10.59 0.81
N ASN A 28 -13.99 9.90 0.84
CA ASN A 28 -15.29 10.37 0.34
C ASN A 28 -15.20 10.86 -1.12
N GLY A 29 -14.48 10.11 -1.95
CA GLY A 29 -14.24 10.41 -3.37
C GLY A 29 -13.22 11.53 -3.64
N LYS A 30 -12.64 12.16 -2.61
CA LYS A 30 -11.60 13.20 -2.76
C LYS A 30 -10.23 12.62 -2.48
N ILE A 31 -9.27 12.91 -3.34
CA ILE A 31 -7.90 12.46 -3.16
C ILE A 31 -7.19 13.29 -2.09
N MET A 32 -6.47 12.62 -1.20
CA MET A 32 -5.62 13.25 -0.20
C MET A 32 -4.24 13.54 -0.81
N GLU A 33 -3.96 14.79 -1.15
CA GLU A 33 -2.73 15.19 -1.86
C GLU A 33 -1.43 14.79 -1.13
N ASN A 34 -1.43 14.77 0.19
CA ASN A 34 -0.27 14.34 0.98
C ASN A 34 -0.06 12.82 1.01
N SER A 35 -0.96 12.04 0.41
CA SER A 35 -0.88 10.57 0.36
C SER A 35 -0.22 10.02 -0.90
N PHE A 36 -0.05 10.85 -1.94
CA PHE A 36 0.53 10.41 -3.21
C PHE A 36 1.90 9.78 -3.01
N SER A 37 2.08 8.61 -3.58
CA SER A 37 3.36 7.95 -3.67
C SER A 37 3.66 7.37 -5.04
N GLU A 38 4.94 7.12 -5.26
CA GLU A 38 5.44 6.38 -6.42
C GLU A 38 6.69 5.61 -5.98
N ASP A 39 6.66 4.30 -6.19
CA ASP A 39 7.81 3.40 -6.11
C ASP A 39 8.10 2.91 -7.52
N ALA A 40 9.23 3.32 -8.09
CA ALA A 40 9.70 2.90 -9.42
C ALA A 40 10.93 2.00 -9.30
N PHE A 41 10.95 0.90 -10.04
CA PHE A 41 11.97 -0.13 -9.98
C PHE A 41 12.74 -0.17 -11.29
N GLY A 42 13.99 0.29 -11.23
CA GLY A 42 14.98 0.27 -12.30
C GLY A 42 15.99 -0.86 -12.15
N PHE A 43 15.52 -2.04 -11.77
CA PHE A 43 16.36 -3.23 -11.59
C PHE A 43 15.62 -4.49 -11.98
N PHE A 44 16.39 -5.55 -12.24
CA PHE A 44 15.88 -6.90 -12.45
C PHE A 44 16.23 -7.79 -11.26
N GLY A 45 15.24 -8.40 -10.63
CA GLY A 45 15.47 -9.28 -9.49
C GLY A 45 14.21 -9.83 -8.85
N MET A 46 14.39 -10.81 -7.98
CA MET A 46 13.29 -11.38 -7.20
C MET A 46 13.15 -10.62 -5.87
N MET A 47 11.97 -10.10 -5.61
CA MET A 47 11.59 -9.64 -4.28
C MET A 47 10.96 -10.81 -3.52
N ILE A 48 11.41 -11.04 -2.29
CA ILE A 48 11.00 -12.21 -1.50
C ILE A 48 9.78 -11.90 -0.62
N PRO A 49 9.03 -12.93 -0.16
CA PRO A 49 7.92 -12.76 0.78
C PRO A 49 8.29 -11.99 2.05
N GLY A 50 7.30 -11.30 2.62
CA GLY A 50 7.41 -10.48 3.82
C GLY A 50 8.07 -9.11 3.61
N LYS A 51 8.56 -8.82 2.39
CA LYS A 51 9.20 -7.54 2.07
C LYS A 51 8.20 -6.51 1.62
N ARG A 52 8.43 -5.27 2.06
CA ARG A 52 7.70 -4.11 1.57
C ARG A 52 7.97 -3.86 0.10
N LEU A 53 6.89 -3.70 -0.65
CA LEU A 53 6.92 -3.31 -2.05
C LEU A 53 6.70 -1.80 -2.20
N ALA A 54 5.76 -1.23 -1.46
CA ALA A 54 5.36 0.17 -1.63
C ALA A 54 4.88 0.79 -0.32
N GLY A 55 4.94 2.12 -0.24
CA GLY A 55 4.40 2.90 0.88
C GLY A 55 3.80 4.22 0.43
N VAL A 56 2.78 4.70 1.13
CA VAL A 56 2.13 6.00 0.83
C VAL A 56 3.01 7.21 1.17
N GLY A 57 2.69 8.37 0.59
CA GLY A 57 3.24 9.68 0.96
C GLY A 57 4.70 9.94 0.55
N ARG A 58 5.30 9.12 -0.31
CA ARG A 58 6.71 9.27 -0.74
C ARG A 58 6.93 8.93 -2.21
N LYS A 59 7.95 9.53 -2.83
CA LYS A 59 8.39 9.15 -4.19
C LYS A 59 9.79 8.59 -4.13
N ARG A 60 10.01 7.42 -4.74
CA ARG A 60 11.29 6.72 -4.71
C ARG A 60 11.55 5.96 -6.00
N TYR A 61 12.81 6.01 -6.43
CA TYR A 61 13.35 5.20 -7.50
C TYR A 61 14.42 4.27 -6.91
N TYR A 62 14.33 2.99 -7.22
CA TYR A 62 15.30 1.98 -6.82
C TYR A 62 16.01 1.44 -8.06
N GLY A 63 17.34 1.53 -8.09
CA GLY A 63 18.17 0.96 -9.14
C GLY A 63 18.90 -0.31 -8.71
N GLY A 64 19.88 -0.74 -9.51
CA GLY A 64 20.67 -1.94 -9.22
C GLY A 64 21.55 -1.84 -7.98
N ASN A 65 21.93 -0.63 -7.54
CA ASN A 65 22.77 -0.45 -6.36
C ASN A 65 22.05 -0.86 -5.05
N GLN A 66 20.72 -0.84 -5.01
CA GLN A 66 19.95 -1.32 -3.86
C GLN A 66 19.94 -2.85 -3.74
N LEU A 67 20.42 -3.58 -4.75
CA LEU A 67 20.53 -5.05 -4.73
C LEU A 67 21.92 -5.56 -4.30
N MET A 68 22.90 -4.68 -4.11
CA MET A 68 24.29 -5.09 -3.89
C MET A 68 24.49 -5.73 -2.50
N GLY A 69 24.39 -7.07 -2.47
CA GLY A 69 24.67 -7.90 -1.29
C GLY A 69 23.59 -7.85 -0.21
N ARG A 70 22.38 -7.40 -0.55
CA ARG A 70 21.27 -7.23 0.40
C ARG A 70 19.97 -7.76 -0.18
N ILE A 71 19.09 -8.21 0.70
CA ILE A 71 17.69 -8.47 0.34
C ILE A 71 17.02 -7.12 0.17
N PHE A 72 16.45 -6.89 -1.02
CA PHE A 72 15.74 -5.65 -1.32
C PHE A 72 14.46 -5.52 -0.49
N GLU A 73 14.19 -4.30 -0.05
CA GLU A 73 12.95 -3.89 0.59
C GLU A 73 12.72 -2.40 0.29
N ALA A 74 11.50 -2.04 -0.08
CA ALA A 74 11.16 -0.64 -0.35
C ALA A 74 11.20 0.20 0.93
N ASP A 75 11.43 1.51 0.79
CA ASP A 75 11.48 2.44 1.92
C ASP A 75 10.14 2.50 2.67
N SER A 76 10.16 2.88 3.95
CA SER A 76 8.93 2.95 4.75
C SER A 76 7.98 4.04 4.26
N ALA A 77 6.68 3.87 4.46
CA ALA A 77 5.72 4.92 4.13
C ALA A 77 6.02 6.21 4.90
N SER A 78 5.72 7.36 4.28
CA SER A 78 5.65 8.65 4.97
C SER A 78 4.22 8.82 5.48
N PRO A 79 3.98 8.70 6.81
CA PRO A 79 2.62 8.60 7.33
C PRO A 79 1.73 9.78 6.96
N VAL A 80 0.51 9.47 6.54
CA VAL A 80 -0.50 10.45 6.13
C VAL A 80 -1.29 10.89 7.36
N ASN A 81 -1.58 12.19 7.47
CA ASN A 81 -2.36 12.71 8.59
C ASN A 81 -3.86 12.69 8.27
N PHE A 82 -4.62 11.89 9.01
CA PHE A 82 -6.07 11.93 9.08
C PHE A 82 -6.50 12.88 10.20
N ILE A 83 -7.00 14.06 9.85
CA ILE A 83 -7.38 15.09 10.84
C ILE A 83 -8.60 14.63 11.65
N PHE A 84 -9.61 14.15 10.95
CA PHE A 84 -10.84 13.58 11.49
C PHE A 84 -11.16 12.32 10.68
N VAL A 85 -11.81 11.35 11.33
CA VAL A 85 -12.32 10.12 10.70
C VAL A 85 -13.75 9.97 11.18
N ASP A 86 -14.70 10.15 10.28
CA ASP A 86 -16.12 9.94 10.57
C ASP A 86 -16.46 8.43 10.47
N PRO A 87 -17.36 7.90 11.31
CA PRO A 87 -17.94 6.57 11.10
C PRO A 87 -18.49 6.33 9.68
N GLU A 88 -18.98 7.37 9.00
CA GLU A 88 -19.51 7.29 7.63
C GLU A 88 -18.46 7.42 6.53
N ASP A 89 -17.20 7.74 6.86
CA ASP A 89 -16.15 7.96 5.85
C ASP A 89 -15.90 6.70 4.99
N ASP A 90 -15.89 6.92 3.67
CA ASP A 90 -15.47 5.96 2.64
C ASP A 90 -14.02 6.24 2.25
N ILE A 91 -13.11 5.48 2.85
CA ILE A 91 -11.66 5.60 2.68
C ILE A 91 -11.14 4.43 1.85
N LYS A 92 -10.49 4.75 0.74
CA LYS A 92 -9.95 3.78 -0.23
C LYS A 92 -8.48 4.04 -0.49
N LEU A 93 -7.70 2.96 -0.56
CA LEU A 93 -6.35 2.99 -1.13
C LEU A 93 -6.46 2.70 -2.62
N ILE A 94 -6.12 3.68 -3.45
CA ILE A 94 -6.01 3.51 -4.90
C ILE A 94 -4.59 3.09 -5.21
N VAL A 95 -4.46 1.98 -5.94
CA VAL A 95 -3.21 1.39 -6.41
C VAL A 95 -3.17 1.51 -7.93
N GLU A 96 -2.14 2.16 -8.46
CA GLU A 96 -1.87 2.23 -9.89
C GLU A 96 -0.52 1.60 -10.19
N THR A 97 -0.46 0.61 -11.07
CA THR A 97 0.74 -0.18 -11.32
C THR A 97 0.72 -0.82 -12.70
N ASN A 98 1.90 -1.11 -13.22
CA ASN A 98 2.08 -1.97 -14.39
C ASN A 98 2.58 -3.39 -14.02
N ILE A 99 2.70 -3.72 -12.73
CA ILE A 99 3.13 -5.05 -12.26
C ILE A 99 1.98 -6.05 -12.44
N TRP A 100 0.82 -5.72 -11.87
CA TRP A 100 -0.42 -6.50 -12.00
C TRP A 100 -1.40 -5.81 -12.92
N LEU A 101 -1.93 -6.57 -13.87
CA LEU A 101 -2.95 -6.09 -14.80
C LEU A 101 -4.34 -6.66 -14.48
N ASP A 102 -4.37 -7.70 -13.65
CA ASP A 102 -5.55 -8.42 -13.18
C ASP A 102 -5.57 -8.44 -11.64
N PRO A 103 -6.73 -8.18 -11.00
CA PRO A 103 -6.83 -8.13 -9.55
C PRO A 103 -6.60 -9.48 -8.87
N GLY A 104 -6.97 -10.59 -9.52
CA GLY A 104 -6.86 -11.94 -8.96
C GLY A 104 -5.42 -12.34 -8.66
N VAL A 105 -4.47 -11.93 -9.50
CA VAL A 105 -3.03 -12.13 -9.23
C VAL A 105 -2.57 -11.22 -8.09
N MET A 106 -2.93 -9.93 -8.14
CA MET A 106 -2.48 -8.96 -7.13
C MET A 106 -2.89 -9.35 -5.70
N VAL A 107 -4.14 -9.82 -5.51
CA VAL A 107 -4.63 -10.17 -4.16
C VAL A 107 -3.94 -11.38 -3.55
N GLN A 108 -3.44 -12.30 -4.37
CA GLN A 108 -2.69 -13.47 -3.89
C GLN A 108 -1.26 -13.11 -3.47
N GLU A 109 -0.70 -12.06 -4.06
CA GLU A 109 0.71 -11.70 -3.87
C GLU A 109 0.93 -10.60 -2.83
N LEU A 110 -0.12 -9.85 -2.44
CA LEU A 110 0.01 -8.67 -1.59
C LEU A 110 -0.75 -8.78 -0.26
N SER A 111 -0.17 -8.23 0.80
CA SER A 111 -0.88 -7.83 2.02
C SER A 111 -0.85 -6.32 2.19
N LEU A 112 -1.88 -5.80 2.84
CA LEU A 112 -1.99 -4.42 3.26
C LEU A 112 -1.54 -4.29 4.71
N LYS A 113 -0.52 -3.47 4.94
CA LYS A 113 -0.09 -3.11 6.29
C LYS A 113 -0.52 -1.68 6.59
N VAL A 114 -1.37 -1.51 7.61
CA VAL A 114 -1.86 -0.21 8.08
C VAL A 114 -1.43 -0.01 9.52
N TYR A 115 -0.75 1.08 9.84
CA TYR A 115 -0.17 1.27 11.16
C TYR A 115 -0.19 2.71 11.66
N THR A 116 -0.23 2.84 12.98
CA THR A 116 0.04 4.05 13.75
C THR A 116 1.27 3.81 14.63
N ASP A 117 1.62 4.79 15.45
CA ASP A 117 2.61 4.67 16.52
C ASP A 117 2.27 3.59 17.56
N LYS A 118 0.98 3.26 17.72
CA LYS A 118 0.48 2.37 18.78
C LYS A 118 0.08 0.98 18.29
N LYS A 119 -0.38 0.87 17.04
CA LYS A 119 -1.00 -0.35 16.54
C LYS A 119 -0.66 -0.57 15.08
N THR A 120 -0.44 -1.83 14.73
CA THR A 120 -0.22 -2.28 13.35
C THR A 120 -1.25 -3.36 13.02
N LEU A 121 -1.83 -3.25 11.83
CA LEU A 121 -2.69 -4.25 11.21
C LEU A 121 -1.98 -4.76 9.95
N ASP A 122 -1.88 -6.08 9.79
CA ASP A 122 -1.36 -6.73 8.58
C ASP A 122 -2.47 -7.62 8.02
N ILE A 123 -2.92 -7.30 6.80
CA ILE A 123 -4.18 -7.76 6.23
C ILE A 123 -3.89 -8.38 4.86
N PRO A 124 -3.87 -9.72 4.74
CA PRO A 124 -3.72 -10.41 3.45
C PRO A 124 -4.84 -10.02 2.48
N LEU A 125 -4.52 -9.56 1.26
CA LEU A 125 -5.54 -9.07 0.32
C LEU A 125 -6.46 -10.16 -0.25
N ASN A 126 -6.08 -11.44 -0.13
CA ASN A 126 -6.87 -12.60 -0.55
C ASN A 126 -7.97 -13.01 0.45
N ARG A 127 -8.15 -12.27 1.54
CA ARG A 127 -9.25 -12.53 2.47
C ARG A 127 -10.62 -12.22 1.82
N PRO A 128 -11.66 -13.02 2.10
CA PRO A 128 -12.97 -12.85 1.48
C PRO A 128 -13.71 -11.57 1.91
N ASP A 129 -13.36 -10.99 3.05
CA ASP A 129 -13.97 -9.77 3.59
C ASP A 129 -13.35 -8.48 3.02
N ILE A 130 -12.27 -8.58 2.23
CA ILE A 130 -11.64 -7.42 1.61
C ILE A 130 -12.37 -7.08 0.31
N LYS A 131 -12.87 -5.85 0.26
CA LYS A 131 -13.49 -5.31 -0.95
C LYS A 131 -12.42 -4.63 -1.80
N LEU A 132 -12.28 -5.14 -3.01
CA LEU A 132 -11.43 -4.59 -4.04
C LEU A 132 -12.25 -4.27 -5.28
N ASN A 133 -12.13 -3.02 -5.76
CA ASN A 133 -12.74 -2.58 -7.00
C ASN A 133 -11.68 -2.50 -8.10
N TRP A 134 -11.92 -3.17 -9.22
CA TRP A 134 -11.08 -3.05 -10.40
C TRP A 134 -11.57 -1.87 -11.25
N LEU A 135 -10.84 -0.75 -11.22
CA LEU A 135 -11.26 0.49 -11.88
C LEU A 135 -10.89 0.48 -13.36
N SER A 136 -9.67 0.03 -13.66
CA SER A 136 -9.14 -0.15 -15.01
C SER A 136 -7.93 -1.07 -14.95
N ARG A 137 -7.42 -1.50 -16.10
CA ARG A 137 -6.19 -2.30 -16.18
C ARG A 137 -5.04 -1.63 -15.40
N GLY A 138 -4.48 -2.34 -14.42
CA GLY A 138 -3.41 -1.80 -13.56
C GLY A 138 -3.87 -0.75 -12.55
N THR A 139 -5.18 -0.60 -12.31
CA THR A 139 -5.72 0.37 -11.35
C THR A 139 -6.80 -0.27 -10.48
N PHE A 140 -6.56 -0.27 -9.17
CA PHE A 140 -7.38 -0.96 -8.18
C PHE A 140 -7.71 -0.02 -7.03
N ALA A 141 -8.88 -0.18 -6.42
CA ALA A 141 -9.23 0.52 -5.19
C ALA A 141 -9.57 -0.48 -4.10
N ILE A 142 -8.81 -0.45 -3.01
CA ILE A 142 -8.97 -1.30 -1.84
C ILE A 142 -9.72 -0.50 -0.77
N GLU A 143 -10.82 -1.03 -0.26
CA GLU A 143 -11.57 -0.42 0.85
C GLU A 143 -10.78 -0.58 2.15
N ILE A 144 -10.44 0.55 2.80
CA ILE A 144 -9.62 0.57 4.02
C ILE A 144 -10.29 1.29 5.20
N SER A 145 -11.52 1.77 5.02
CA SER A 145 -12.30 2.52 6.01
C SER A 145 -12.28 1.87 7.39
N GLU A 146 -12.63 0.59 7.46
CA GLU A 146 -12.76 -0.13 8.73
C GLU A 146 -11.42 -0.24 9.47
N TYR A 147 -10.31 -0.41 8.75
CA TYR A 147 -8.97 -0.47 9.35
C TYR A 147 -8.53 0.89 9.90
N ILE A 148 -8.82 1.97 9.16
CA ILE A 148 -8.52 3.33 9.62
C ILE A 148 -9.37 3.69 10.84
N LYS A 149 -10.66 3.35 10.84
CA LYS A 149 -11.58 3.55 11.96
C LYS A 149 -11.15 2.75 13.19
N GLU A 150 -10.74 1.50 13.02
CA GLU A 150 -10.22 0.66 14.10
C GLU A 150 -8.98 1.30 14.76
N LEU A 151 -8.03 1.78 13.95
CA LEU A 151 -6.84 2.46 14.45
C LEU A 151 -7.18 3.79 15.13
N TYR A 152 -8.17 4.52 14.61
CA TYR A 152 -8.64 5.77 15.21
C TYR A 152 -9.31 5.54 16.57
N ALA A 153 -10.18 4.54 16.68
CA ALA A 153 -10.85 4.19 17.93
C ALA A 153 -9.84 3.75 19.02
N ALA A 154 -8.79 3.03 18.64
CA ALA A 154 -7.71 2.65 19.55
C ALA A 154 -6.93 3.85 20.09
N ARG A 155 -6.89 4.98 19.36
CA ARG A 155 -6.25 6.22 19.79
C ARG A 155 -7.07 6.97 20.85
N VAL A 156 -8.40 6.96 20.73
CA VAL A 156 -9.33 7.74 21.58
C VAL A 156 -9.57 7.10 22.95
N LYS A 157 -9.34 5.79 23.10
CA LYS A 157 -9.50 5.05 24.38
C LYS A 157 -8.38 5.30 25.41
N ILE A 158 -7.57 6.34 25.24
CA ILE A 158 -6.47 6.75 26.13
C ILE A 158 -6.81 8.12 26.67
#